data_AF-A0AAD7UM39-F1
#
_entry.id   AF-A0AAD7UM39-F1
#
_cell.length_a   1.000
_cell.length_b   1.000
_cell.length_c   1.000
_cell.angle_alpha   90.00
_cell.angle_beta   90.00
_cell.angle_gamma   90.00
#
_symmetry.space_group_name_H-M   'P 1'
#
loop_
_entity.id
_entity.type
_entity.pdbx_description
1 polymer ?
#
loop_
_entity_poly.entity_id
_entity_poly.type
_entity_poly.pdbx_seq_one_letter_code
_entity_poly.pdbx_strand_id
1 'polypeptide(L)'
;MAANTTGKADDGPRCDSRDDSFAPRGDEFSARNLSTAAHRVAKFGGRDRDLRRDRRVMALADACRRCCIREFDPQHLAITSWAFAKLDIEVTQLFAAIAGAAPSRLGEFDPQGLANTAWAFATAGIEAPQLFAAIAGAATSRANEFKPQNLANTAWAFAKAGIEALQLFKAIAGATSSRLGEFNPQALANTAWAFATAGIEAPQLFAAIAGAAPSRLGEFSSQNLANTAWVFATAGIDAPQLFVAMASAATLRVNQFRPQELANTAWVFGKAGIEAPQVFAAIADAATSRLAEFNPQNLANTAWAFGKAGIEAPQLFVAIAAAAPSRLGEFNPQNLANTAWAFATTGIEAPQVFAAIAGAAPSRLGEFNPQNLANTAWAFAKAGIDAPQLFAAIASAAPSRLGEFNPQHLANTAWAFATAGIEAPQLFAAIADVAPSRLDEFSSQNLANTASAFSCVDWKIDPEFFAELARRAVGDLHALDDRGLSQLHLASLHFHLEWPDYRNFPLTKHQQMLLAAHQCQDPSPSQLQHDVATALDRVGWTPHIFEHVTELGLSLDMAQPDTKLAVEVDGPPDCCGGLDGT
;
A
#
# COMPACT_ATOMS: atom_id res chain seq x y z
N MET A 1 60.97 18.34 -43.65
CA MET A 1 61.39 19.52 -42.88
C MET A 1 60.45 19.58 -41.67
N ALA A 2 60.84 19.14 -40.47
CA ALA A 2 61.56 19.93 -39.45
C ALA A 2 60.96 21.35 -39.31
N ALA A 3 60.49 21.87 -38.17
CA ALA A 3 60.69 21.63 -36.74
C ALA A 3 59.41 22.11 -35.99
N ASN A 4 58.92 21.45 -34.93
CA ASN A 4 59.29 21.55 -33.52
C ASN A 4 59.19 22.96 -32.89
N THR A 5 58.14 23.22 -32.11
CA THR A 5 58.19 24.00 -30.85
C THR A 5 57.09 23.53 -29.87
N THR A 6 57.51 23.45 -28.62
CA THR A 6 56.98 22.76 -27.43
C THR A 6 56.13 23.62 -26.48
N GLY A 7 55.34 22.95 -25.63
CA GLY A 7 55.01 23.36 -24.25
C GLY A 7 53.53 23.73 -24.04
N LYS A 8 52.77 23.24 -23.05
CA LYS A 8 52.97 22.38 -21.88
C LYS A 8 51.63 21.68 -21.64
N ALA A 9 51.62 20.36 -21.49
CA ALA A 9 50.49 19.63 -20.90
C ALA A 9 50.70 19.59 -19.38
N ASP A 10 49.68 19.97 -18.63
CA ASP A 10 49.65 19.98 -17.18
C ASP A 10 49.32 18.55 -16.70
N ASP A 11 50.38 17.77 -16.43
CA ASP A 11 50.27 16.42 -15.84
C ASP A 11 49.84 16.55 -14.37
N GLY A 12 48.54 16.36 -14.12
CA GLY A 12 48.04 16.09 -12.77
C GLY A 12 48.67 14.82 -12.20
N PRO A 13 48.98 14.76 -10.89
CA PRO A 13 49.75 13.67 -10.34
C PRO A 13 48.97 12.35 -10.45
N ARG A 14 49.56 11.38 -11.15
CA ARG A 14 49.14 9.97 -11.13
C ARG A 14 49.35 9.44 -9.72
N CYS A 15 48.27 9.10 -9.03
CA CYS A 15 48.31 8.37 -7.76
C CYS A 15 48.76 6.93 -8.02
N ASP A 16 50.07 6.71 -7.96
CA ASP A 16 50.66 5.38 -7.87
C ASP A 16 51.65 5.36 -6.70
N SER A 17 51.14 5.04 -5.51
CA SER A 17 51.94 4.51 -4.40
C SER A 17 51.02 3.82 -3.39
N ARG A 18 51.26 2.52 -3.23
CA ARG A 18 50.78 1.72 -2.10
C ARG A 18 51.59 2.16 -0.88
N ASP A 19 51.06 3.12 -0.13
CA ASP A 19 51.61 3.52 1.16
C ASP A 19 50.74 2.92 2.28
N ASP A 20 51.27 1.89 2.94
CA ASP A 20 50.59 1.06 3.95
C ASP A 20 50.52 1.74 5.35
N SER A 21 50.64 3.07 5.43
CA SER A 21 50.81 3.78 6.72
C SER A 21 49.75 4.83 7.06
N PHE A 22 48.51 4.74 6.56
CA PHE A 22 47.43 5.64 7.01
C PHE A 22 46.77 5.13 8.30
N ALA A 23 47.56 5.03 9.38
CA ALA A 23 47.05 4.92 10.75
C ALA A 23 47.32 6.27 11.44
N PRO A 24 46.31 7.15 11.60
CA PRO A 24 46.53 8.46 12.18
C PRO A 24 47.04 8.31 13.62
N ARG A 25 48.19 8.92 13.94
CA ARG A 25 48.67 9.06 15.32
C ARG A 25 47.74 10.05 16.03
N GLY A 26 47.30 9.69 17.24
CA GLY A 26 46.23 10.39 17.95
C GLY A 26 46.48 11.87 18.27
N ASP A 27 47.71 12.34 18.12
CA ASP A 27 48.17 13.66 18.56
C ASP A 27 48.20 14.72 17.42
N GLU A 28 47.94 14.35 16.16
CA GLU A 28 48.12 15.25 15.00
C GLU A 28 46.86 16.03 14.57
N PHE A 29 45.66 15.61 14.98
CA PHE A 29 44.41 16.22 14.50
C PHE A 29 43.50 16.65 15.65
N SER A 30 43.20 17.95 15.72
CA SER A 30 42.24 18.49 16.68
C SER A 30 40.80 18.09 16.38
N ALA A 31 39.92 18.15 17.39
CA ALA A 31 38.48 17.93 17.25
C ALA A 31 37.86 18.73 16.08
N ARG A 32 38.26 19.99 15.96
CA ARG A 32 37.83 20.90 14.89
C ARG A 32 38.27 20.42 13.51
N ASN A 33 39.52 19.96 13.36
CA ASN A 33 40.04 19.50 12.09
C ASN A 33 39.32 18.24 11.61
N LEU A 34 39.09 17.28 12.50
CA LEU A 34 38.41 16.02 12.18
C LEU A 34 36.94 16.24 11.81
N SER A 35 36.20 17.00 12.61
CA SER A 35 34.80 17.33 12.32
C SER A 35 34.65 18.15 11.02
N THR A 36 35.56 19.11 10.77
CA THR A 36 35.58 19.88 9.52
C THR A 36 35.90 19.00 8.32
N ALA A 37 36.84 18.07 8.45
CA ALA A 37 37.16 17.11 7.39
C ALA A 37 35.94 16.23 7.07
N ALA A 38 35.28 15.66 8.09
CA ALA A 38 34.08 14.86 7.91
C ALA A 38 32.98 15.67 7.20
N HIS A 39 32.74 16.91 7.64
CA HIS A 39 31.78 17.81 7.00
C HIS A 39 32.11 18.08 5.53
N ARG A 40 33.37 18.36 5.20
CA ARG A 40 33.79 18.64 3.81
C ARG A 40 33.61 17.41 2.92
N VAL A 41 34.03 16.23 3.39
CA VAL A 41 33.84 14.97 2.67
C VAL A 41 32.35 14.71 2.44
N ALA A 42 31.49 14.87 3.45
CA ALA A 42 30.04 14.70 3.30
C ALA A 42 29.39 15.75 2.38
N LYS A 43 29.88 17.00 2.40
CA LYS A 43 29.32 18.10 1.62
C LYS A 43 29.60 17.96 0.13
N PHE A 44 30.82 17.55 -0.24
CA PHE A 44 31.24 17.46 -1.64
C PHE A 44 31.20 16.03 -2.21
N GLY A 45 31.31 15.02 -1.35
CA GLY A 45 31.38 13.62 -1.73
C GLY A 45 30.09 12.83 -1.58
N GLY A 46 29.03 13.34 -0.95
CA GLY A 46 27.83 12.54 -0.59
C GLY A 46 27.01 11.93 -1.75
N ARG A 47 27.38 12.15 -3.02
CA ARG A 47 26.77 11.47 -4.19
C ARG A 47 27.66 10.36 -4.76
N ASP A 48 28.89 10.26 -4.30
CA ASP A 48 29.87 9.28 -4.74
C ASP A 48 29.70 8.00 -3.91
N ARG A 49 29.28 6.92 -4.58
CA ARG A 49 29.07 5.62 -3.92
C ARG A 49 30.40 4.96 -3.55
N ASP A 50 31.51 5.35 -4.17
CA ASP A 50 32.83 4.77 -3.90
C ASP A 50 33.36 5.18 -2.52
N LEU A 51 32.95 6.36 -2.03
CA LEU A 51 33.30 6.83 -0.68
C LEU A 51 32.77 5.94 0.44
N ARG A 52 31.72 5.14 0.18
CA ARG A 52 31.16 4.21 1.19
C ARG A 52 32.13 3.11 1.58
N ARG A 53 33.07 2.77 0.68
CA ARG A 53 34.08 1.72 0.87
C ARG A 53 35.50 2.30 0.98
N ASP A 54 35.64 3.61 0.94
CA ASP A 54 36.94 4.27 1.00
C ASP A 54 37.54 4.13 2.41
N ARG A 55 38.67 3.43 2.49
CA ARG A 55 39.40 3.17 3.74
C ARG A 55 39.79 4.45 4.48
N ARG A 56 40.01 5.57 3.78
CA ARG A 56 40.37 6.86 4.39
C ARG A 56 39.19 7.49 5.11
N VAL A 57 37.98 7.30 4.59
CA VAL A 57 36.76 7.80 5.23
C VAL A 57 36.43 6.97 6.48
N MET A 58 36.67 5.66 6.43
CA MET A 58 36.59 4.79 7.60
C MET A 58 37.65 5.14 8.66
N ALA A 59 38.89 5.42 8.24
CA ALA A 59 39.95 5.87 9.13
C ALA A 59 39.62 7.23 9.78
N LEU A 60 38.98 8.14 9.05
CA LEU A 60 38.50 9.41 9.58
C LEU A 60 37.42 9.19 10.66
N ALA A 61 36.48 8.27 10.45
CA ALA A 61 35.47 7.91 11.45
C ALA A 61 36.09 7.34 12.72
N ASP A 62 37.09 6.46 12.56
CA ASP A 62 37.82 5.86 13.68
C ASP A 62 38.66 6.89 14.44
N ALA A 63 39.27 7.86 13.74
CA ALA A 63 39.98 8.98 14.35
C ALA A 63 39.05 9.89 15.17
N CYS A 64 37.87 10.23 14.63
CA CYS A 64 36.84 10.98 15.38
C CYS A 64 36.48 10.26 16.70
N ARG A 65 36.29 8.93 16.64
CA ARG A 65 35.90 8.12 17.79
C ARG A 65 37.02 8.00 18.84
N ARG A 66 38.25 7.67 18.41
CA ARG A 66 39.35 7.34 19.32
C ARG A 66 40.04 8.57 19.90
N CYS A 67 40.25 9.61 19.09
CA CYS A 67 41.16 10.69 19.44
C CYS A 67 40.46 11.87 20.08
N CYS A 68 39.22 12.19 19.67
CA CYS A 68 38.64 13.50 20.01
C CYS A 68 37.19 13.46 20.49
N ILE A 69 36.50 12.32 20.59
CA ILE A 69 35.06 12.32 20.97
C ILE A 69 34.80 12.98 22.34
N ARG A 70 35.78 12.90 23.27
CA ARG A 70 35.73 13.56 24.58
C ARG A 70 35.99 15.07 24.53
N GLU A 71 36.67 15.53 23.48
CA GLU A 71 37.01 16.94 23.23
C GLU A 71 36.01 17.64 22.31
N PHE A 72 35.17 16.88 21.61
CA PHE A 72 34.14 17.42 20.72
C PHE A 72 33.15 18.24 21.51
N ASP A 73 33.00 19.52 21.18
CA ASP A 73 31.87 20.32 21.63
C ASP A 73 30.53 19.89 20.97
N PRO A 74 29.38 20.43 21.40
CA PRO A 74 28.07 20.16 20.79
C PRO A 74 28.04 20.27 19.27
N GLN A 75 28.70 21.28 18.73
CA GLN A 75 28.71 21.54 17.29
C GLN A 75 29.50 20.45 16.57
N HIS A 76 30.65 20.03 17.11
CA HIS A 76 31.43 18.94 16.56
C HIS A 76 30.66 17.61 16.59
N LEU A 77 29.93 17.30 17.67
CA LEU A 77 29.10 16.10 17.78
C LEU A 77 27.98 16.08 16.70
N ALA A 78 27.25 17.20 16.56
CA ALA A 78 26.17 17.33 15.59
C ALA A 78 26.66 17.28 14.13
N ILE A 79 27.76 17.98 13.82
CA ILE A 79 28.33 18.00 12.47
C ILE A 79 28.88 16.63 12.09
N THR A 80 29.56 15.95 13.01
CA THR A 80 30.18 14.66 12.74
C THR A 80 29.11 13.58 12.51
N SER A 81 28.09 13.51 13.36
CA SER A 81 26.96 12.60 13.17
C SER A 81 26.25 12.87 11.84
N TRP A 82 25.93 14.13 11.54
CA TRP A 82 25.34 14.52 10.25
C TRP A 82 26.19 14.09 9.05
N ALA A 83 27.51 14.30 9.12
CA ALA A 83 28.42 14.02 8.02
C ALA A 83 28.43 12.52 7.67
N PHE A 84 28.59 11.66 8.67
CA PHE A 84 28.64 10.21 8.44
C PHE A 84 27.27 9.61 8.10
N ALA A 85 26.17 10.13 8.66
CA ALA A 85 24.83 9.76 8.21
C ALA A 85 24.60 10.13 6.74
N LYS A 86 25.02 11.34 6.32
CA LYS A 86 24.87 11.81 4.95
C LYS A 86 25.70 11.03 3.94
N LEU A 87 26.87 10.54 4.35
CA LEU A 87 27.72 9.70 3.51
C LEU A 87 27.17 8.28 3.34
N ASP A 88 26.16 7.90 4.13
CA ASP A 88 25.56 6.55 4.12
C ASP A 88 26.62 5.47 4.36
N ILE A 89 27.43 5.69 5.41
CA ILE A 89 28.53 4.83 5.83
C ILE A 89 28.20 4.21 7.18
N GLU A 90 28.39 2.90 7.27
CA GLU A 90 28.17 2.15 8.50
C GLU A 90 29.31 2.39 9.50
N VAL A 91 29.10 3.30 10.46
CA VAL A 91 30.07 3.65 11.51
C VAL A 91 29.45 3.55 12.91
N THR A 92 28.86 2.39 13.21
CA THR A 92 28.08 2.13 14.43
C THR A 92 28.82 2.46 15.73
N GLN A 93 30.13 2.18 15.81
CA GLN A 93 30.93 2.49 17.00
C GLN A 93 31.10 4.00 17.24
N LEU A 94 31.17 4.80 16.16
CA LEU A 94 31.25 6.26 16.27
C LEU A 94 29.91 6.82 16.78
N PHE A 95 28.79 6.34 16.24
CA PHE A 95 27.46 6.74 16.71
C PHE A 95 27.19 6.32 18.15
N ALA A 96 27.61 5.13 18.56
CA ALA A 96 27.53 4.71 19.96
C ALA A 96 28.33 5.65 20.90
N ALA A 97 29.53 6.07 20.48
CA ALA A 97 30.34 7.01 21.24
C ALA A 97 29.70 8.42 21.31
N ILE A 98 29.10 8.89 20.21
CA ILE A 98 28.33 10.15 20.18
C ILE A 98 27.10 10.04 21.08
N ALA A 99 26.36 8.92 21.05
CA ALA A 99 25.18 8.70 21.88
C ALA A 99 25.51 8.64 23.37
N GLY A 100 26.71 8.19 23.75
CA GLY A 100 27.18 8.24 25.13
C GLY A 100 27.63 9.64 25.59
N ALA A 101 28.18 10.46 24.69
CA ALA A 101 28.74 11.77 25.02
C ALA A 101 27.73 12.93 24.93
N ALA A 102 26.76 12.85 24.02
CA ALA A 102 25.82 13.95 23.75
C ALA A 102 24.81 14.23 24.89
N PRO A 103 24.20 13.24 25.57
CA PRO A 103 23.11 13.48 26.53
C PRO A 103 23.48 14.44 27.67
N SER A 104 24.71 14.36 28.21
CA SER A 104 25.16 15.24 29.30
C SER A 104 25.44 16.68 28.87
N ARG A 105 25.36 16.99 27.57
CA ARG A 105 25.74 18.28 26.98
C ARG A 105 24.65 18.90 26.13
N LEU A 106 23.46 18.30 26.03
CA LEU A 106 22.37 18.79 25.16
C LEU A 106 21.92 20.21 25.48
N GLY A 107 22.10 20.69 26.72
CA GLY A 107 21.84 22.08 27.09
C GLY A 107 22.73 23.10 26.35
N GLU A 108 23.92 22.68 25.90
CA GLU A 108 24.85 23.51 25.13
C GLU A 108 24.59 23.45 23.60
N PHE A 109 23.74 22.53 23.13
CA PHE A 109 23.42 22.42 21.70
C PHE A 109 22.53 23.59 21.28
N ASP A 110 22.83 24.19 20.13
CA ASP A 110 21.89 25.08 19.46
C ASP A 110 20.72 24.26 18.85
N PRO A 111 19.59 24.90 18.49
CA PRO A 111 18.44 24.20 17.92
C PRO A 111 18.79 23.39 16.65
N GLN A 112 19.74 23.89 15.86
CA GLN A 112 20.20 23.21 14.66
C GLN A 112 20.99 21.93 15.01
N GLY A 113 21.85 21.97 16.02
CA GLY A 113 22.60 20.83 16.51
C GLY A 113 21.70 19.72 17.03
N LEU A 114 20.66 20.07 17.78
CA LEU A 114 19.63 19.11 18.24
C LEU A 114 18.95 18.41 17.05
N ALA A 115 18.46 19.20 16.09
CA ALA A 115 17.79 18.67 14.90
C ALA A 115 18.72 17.80 14.03
N ASN A 116 19.95 18.23 13.81
CA ASN A 116 20.93 17.51 12.99
C ASN A 116 21.35 16.20 13.64
N THR A 117 21.51 16.17 14.98
CA THR A 117 21.86 14.95 15.72
C THR A 117 20.72 13.94 15.62
N ALA A 118 19.47 14.34 15.90
CA ALA A 118 18.32 13.45 15.75
C ALA A 118 18.20 12.92 14.31
N TRP A 119 18.30 13.83 13.32
CA TRP A 119 18.24 13.48 11.90
C TRP A 119 19.32 12.47 11.50
N ALA A 120 20.54 12.64 12.01
CA ALA A 120 21.66 11.76 11.70
C ALA A 120 21.43 10.33 12.21
N PHE A 121 21.01 10.18 13.46
CA PHE A 121 20.73 8.86 14.05
C PHE A 121 19.55 8.17 13.36
N ALA A 122 18.46 8.89 13.09
CA ALA A 122 17.31 8.38 12.34
C ALA A 122 17.68 8.00 10.89
N THR A 123 18.56 8.77 10.25
CA THR A 123 19.02 8.49 8.87
C THR A 123 19.93 7.28 8.81
N ALA A 124 20.84 7.13 9.78
CA ALA A 124 21.74 5.98 9.89
C ALA A 124 21.04 4.69 10.35
N GLY A 125 19.78 4.77 10.80
CA GLY A 125 19.04 3.61 11.32
C GLY A 125 19.61 3.06 12.63
N ILE A 126 20.25 3.92 13.44
CA ILE A 126 20.89 3.52 14.70
C ILE A 126 19.96 3.85 15.86
N GLU A 127 19.58 2.81 16.60
CA GLU A 127 18.74 2.92 17.79
C GLU A 127 19.50 3.62 18.93
N ALA A 128 18.95 4.75 19.40
CA ALA A 128 19.52 5.52 20.51
C ALA A 128 18.42 6.12 21.41
N PRO A 129 17.57 5.30 22.05
CA PRO A 129 16.36 5.77 22.74
C PRO A 129 16.65 6.80 23.84
N GLN A 130 17.75 6.64 24.59
CA GLN A 130 18.16 7.60 25.63
C GLN A 130 18.55 8.97 25.05
N LEU A 131 19.25 8.98 23.91
CA LEU A 131 19.62 10.21 23.21
C LEU A 131 18.38 10.92 22.69
N PHE A 132 17.45 10.18 22.05
CA PHE A 132 16.20 10.75 21.56
C PHE A 132 15.32 11.30 22.69
N ALA A 133 15.20 10.59 23.82
CA ALA A 133 14.47 11.09 24.99
C ALA A 133 15.07 12.41 25.51
N ALA A 134 16.40 12.50 25.58
CA ALA A 134 17.09 13.68 26.02
C ALA A 134 16.95 14.85 25.01
N ILE A 135 17.04 14.58 23.70
CA ILE A 135 16.77 15.56 22.64
C ILE A 135 15.32 16.04 22.70
N ALA A 136 14.35 15.15 22.94
CA ALA A 136 12.95 15.51 23.05
C ALA A 136 12.72 16.48 24.21
N GLY A 137 13.31 16.22 25.38
CA GLY A 137 13.23 17.12 26.53
C GLY A 137 13.80 18.51 26.22
N ALA A 138 14.99 18.57 25.62
CA ALA A 138 15.64 19.83 25.26
C ALA A 138 14.92 20.61 24.15
N ALA A 139 14.41 19.91 23.12
CA ALA A 139 13.72 20.53 22.00
C ALA A 139 12.31 21.00 22.35
N THR A 140 11.60 20.31 23.25
CA THR A 140 10.23 20.67 23.66
C THR A 140 10.17 22.08 24.27
N SER A 141 11.09 22.41 25.19
CA SER A 141 11.11 23.73 25.85
C SER A 141 11.60 24.86 24.94
N ARG A 142 12.28 24.52 23.84
CA ARG A 142 12.96 25.45 22.94
C ARG A 142 12.35 25.51 21.54
N ALA A 143 11.20 24.87 21.31
CA ALA A 143 10.62 24.71 19.97
C ALA A 143 10.50 26.04 19.18
N ASN A 144 10.20 27.15 19.86
CA ASN A 144 10.10 28.47 19.21
C ASN A 144 11.45 29.05 18.75
N GLU A 145 12.58 28.57 19.27
CA GLU A 145 13.93 28.98 18.86
C GLU A 145 14.36 28.29 17.54
N PHE A 146 13.72 27.18 17.18
CA PHE A 146 14.08 26.43 15.99
C PHE A 146 13.67 27.22 14.74
N LYS A 147 14.54 27.17 13.71
CA LYS A 147 14.13 27.56 12.36
C LYS A 147 13.13 26.54 11.81
N PRO A 148 12.24 26.92 10.89
CA PRO A 148 11.25 26.02 10.29
C PRO A 148 11.81 24.68 9.80
N GLN A 149 12.95 24.71 9.11
CA GLN A 149 13.62 23.50 8.63
C GLN A 149 14.08 22.59 9.78
N ASN A 150 14.54 23.15 10.89
CA ASN A 150 15.00 22.38 12.05
C ASN A 150 13.81 21.76 12.80
N LEU A 151 12.67 22.44 12.90
CA LEU A 151 11.42 21.85 13.42
C LEU A 151 11.00 20.64 12.57
N ALA A 152 10.93 20.84 11.25
CA ALA A 152 10.55 19.78 10.31
C ALA A 152 11.51 18.58 10.37
N ASN A 153 12.83 18.83 10.40
CA ASN A 153 13.83 17.76 10.50
C ASN A 153 13.78 17.03 11.84
N THR A 154 13.50 17.73 12.93
CA THR A 154 13.34 17.11 14.26
C THR A 154 12.12 16.19 14.26
N ALA A 155 10.94 16.69 13.84
CA ALA A 155 9.74 15.86 13.74
C ALA A 155 9.98 14.63 12.84
N TRP A 156 10.56 14.84 11.66
CA TRP A 156 10.89 13.77 10.72
C TRP A 156 11.81 12.72 11.33
N ALA A 157 12.83 13.13 12.10
CA ALA A 157 13.77 12.21 12.72
C ALA A 157 13.10 11.31 13.76
N PHE A 158 12.25 11.87 14.62
CA PHE A 158 11.52 11.09 15.62
C PHE A 158 10.52 10.13 14.99
N ALA A 159 9.78 10.59 13.96
CA ALA A 159 8.85 9.75 13.22
C ALA A 159 9.57 8.60 12.50
N LYS A 160 10.68 8.89 11.80
CA LYS A 160 11.47 7.87 11.10
C LYS A 160 12.11 6.86 12.06
N ALA A 161 12.55 7.30 13.24
CA ALA A 161 13.11 6.42 14.26
C ALA A 161 12.04 5.58 14.99
N GLY A 162 10.73 5.83 14.77
CA GLY A 162 9.65 5.14 15.46
C GLY A 162 9.60 5.47 16.96
N ILE A 163 10.09 6.64 17.37
CA ILE A 163 10.18 7.02 18.79
C ILE A 163 9.01 7.94 19.15
N GLU A 164 8.19 7.47 20.08
CA GLU A 164 7.06 8.23 20.60
C GLU A 164 7.53 9.43 21.44
N ALA A 165 7.16 10.64 21.00
CA ALA A 165 7.54 11.89 21.67
C ALA A 165 6.38 12.90 21.66
N LEU A 166 5.23 12.52 22.21
CA LEU A 166 3.98 13.28 22.10
C LEU A 166 4.11 14.76 22.51
N GLN A 167 4.83 15.07 23.60
CA GLN A 167 5.01 16.46 24.06
C GLN A 167 5.86 17.29 23.09
N LEU A 168 6.89 16.68 22.50
CA LEU A 168 7.69 17.32 21.47
C LEU A 168 6.84 17.62 20.23
N PHE A 169 6.05 16.66 19.77
CA PHE A 169 5.15 16.88 18.62
C PHE A 169 4.11 17.96 18.90
N LYS A 170 3.53 18.03 20.12
CA LYS A 170 2.64 19.14 20.50
C LYS A 170 3.35 20.50 20.45
N ALA A 171 4.59 20.59 20.94
CA ALA A 171 5.38 21.81 20.88
C ALA A 171 5.72 22.21 19.44
N ILE A 172 6.11 21.25 18.59
CA ILE A 172 6.38 21.46 17.16
C ILE A 172 5.11 21.92 16.43
N ALA A 173 3.94 21.33 16.73
CA ALA A 173 2.67 21.72 16.12
C ALA A 173 2.34 23.19 16.45
N GLY A 174 2.44 23.59 17.72
CA GLY A 174 2.19 24.98 18.13
C GLY A 174 3.16 25.98 17.49
N ALA A 175 4.46 25.66 17.49
CA ALA A 175 5.49 26.50 16.85
C ALA A 175 5.31 26.58 15.32
N THR A 176 4.88 25.50 14.68
CA THR A 176 4.64 25.47 13.22
C THR A 176 3.39 26.26 12.85
N SER A 177 2.27 26.04 13.54
CA SER A 177 1.00 26.71 13.26
C SER A 177 1.09 28.23 13.41
N SER A 178 1.89 28.72 14.37
CA SER A 178 2.09 30.16 14.58
C SER A 178 3.02 30.82 13.55
N ARG A 179 3.83 30.04 12.82
CA ARG A 179 4.90 30.53 11.93
C ARG A 179 4.83 29.92 10.53
N LEU A 180 3.65 29.48 10.11
CA LEU A 180 3.45 28.70 8.88
C LEU A 180 4.00 29.39 7.62
N GLY A 181 3.93 30.73 7.56
CA GLY A 181 4.49 31.53 6.47
C GLY A 181 6.01 31.47 6.33
N GLU A 182 6.74 31.13 7.39
CA GLU A 182 8.20 30.98 7.36
C GLU A 182 8.64 29.60 6.85
N PHE A 183 7.76 28.61 6.86
CA PHE A 183 8.08 27.26 6.41
C PHE A 183 8.11 27.23 4.89
N ASN A 184 9.20 26.78 4.29
CA ASN A 184 9.23 26.45 2.87
C ASN A 184 8.39 25.18 2.59
N PRO A 185 8.03 24.90 1.33
CA PRO A 185 7.25 23.72 0.94
C PRO A 185 7.79 22.39 1.47
N GLN A 186 9.11 22.21 1.42
CA GLN A 186 9.75 20.99 1.90
C GLN A 186 9.57 20.81 3.41
N ALA A 187 9.71 21.89 4.18
CA ALA A 187 9.51 21.86 5.62
C ALA A 187 8.05 21.57 5.99
N LEU A 188 7.08 22.14 5.25
CA LEU A 188 5.66 21.81 5.43
C LEU A 188 5.38 20.33 5.13
N ALA A 189 5.86 19.82 4.00
CA ALA A 189 5.69 18.43 3.60
C ALA A 189 6.34 17.46 4.61
N ASN A 190 7.56 17.74 5.05
CA ASN A 190 8.27 16.93 6.05
C ASN A 190 7.57 16.95 7.41
N THR A 191 7.04 18.10 7.82
CA THR A 191 6.29 18.21 9.08
C THR A 191 5.01 17.39 9.00
N ALA A 192 4.20 17.58 7.95
CA ALA A 192 2.98 16.80 7.75
C ALA A 192 3.28 15.29 7.73
N TRP A 193 4.33 14.88 7.00
CA TRP A 193 4.76 13.47 6.92
C TRP A 193 5.17 12.90 8.27
N ALA A 194 5.89 13.68 9.08
CA ALA A 194 6.32 13.25 10.40
C ALA A 194 5.13 12.96 11.33
N PHE A 195 4.13 13.85 11.36
CA PHE A 195 2.95 13.67 12.20
C PHE A 195 2.12 12.45 11.78
N ALA A 196 1.89 12.28 10.47
CA ALA A 196 1.16 11.12 9.96
C ALA A 196 1.92 9.81 10.19
N THR A 197 3.24 9.78 9.95
CA THR A 197 4.07 8.58 10.16
C THR A 197 4.17 8.21 11.64
N ALA A 198 4.21 9.19 12.54
CA ALA A 198 4.20 8.95 13.98
C ALA A 198 2.80 8.59 14.53
N GLY A 199 1.75 8.62 13.71
CA GLY A 199 0.37 8.38 14.16
C GLY A 199 -0.15 9.44 15.14
N ILE A 200 0.40 10.65 15.13
CA ILE A 200 0.03 11.72 16.06
C ILE A 200 -1.02 12.63 15.44
N GLU A 201 -2.20 12.64 16.04
CA GLU A 201 -3.29 13.52 15.64
C GLU A 201 -2.97 15.00 15.90
N ALA A 202 -3.00 15.80 14.84
CA ALA A 202 -2.77 17.24 14.91
C ALA A 202 -3.73 18.01 13.97
N PRO A 203 -5.06 17.93 14.18
CA PRO A 203 -6.06 18.44 13.23
C PRO A 203 -5.89 19.93 12.92
N GLN A 204 -5.53 20.74 13.91
CA GLN A 204 -5.29 22.18 13.71
C GLN A 204 -4.06 22.47 12.83
N LEU A 205 -2.99 21.68 12.99
CA LEU A 205 -1.79 21.80 12.16
C LEU A 205 -2.10 21.41 10.71
N PHE A 206 -2.80 20.30 10.51
CA PHE A 206 -3.19 19.85 9.17
C PHE A 206 -4.15 20.83 8.48
N ALA A 207 -5.13 21.38 9.21
CA ALA A 207 -6.01 22.43 8.67
C ALA A 207 -5.21 23.70 8.28
N ALA A 208 -4.24 24.11 9.11
CA ALA A 208 -3.38 25.25 8.79
C ALA A 208 -2.54 24.98 7.53
N ILE A 209 -1.92 23.80 7.41
CA ILE A 209 -1.16 23.39 6.22
C ILE A 209 -2.07 23.35 5.00
N ALA A 210 -3.27 22.79 5.11
CA ALA A 210 -4.24 22.71 4.01
C ALA A 210 -4.73 24.08 3.54
N GLY A 211 -4.85 25.06 4.44
CA GLY A 211 -5.21 26.44 4.08
C GLY A 211 -4.07 27.21 3.39
N ALA A 212 -2.81 26.96 3.75
CA ALA A 212 -1.67 27.72 3.23
C ALA A 212 -0.98 27.09 2.02
N ALA A 213 -1.05 25.77 1.85
CA ALA A 213 -0.39 25.07 0.76
C ALA A 213 -0.91 25.45 -0.65
N PRO A 214 -2.23 25.66 -0.90
CA PRO A 214 -2.76 25.92 -2.24
C PRO A 214 -2.14 27.13 -2.94
N SER A 215 -1.93 28.25 -2.22
CA SER A 215 -1.32 29.47 -2.77
C SER A 215 0.18 29.34 -3.02
N ARG A 216 0.80 28.25 -2.54
CA ARG A 216 2.26 28.04 -2.54
C ARG A 216 2.69 26.84 -3.35
N LEU A 217 1.76 26.09 -3.97
CA LEU A 217 2.07 24.92 -4.80
C LEU A 217 3.05 25.23 -5.94
N GLY A 218 3.15 26.50 -6.36
CA GLY A 218 4.21 27.03 -7.23
C GLY A 218 5.63 26.63 -6.80
N GLU A 219 5.88 26.65 -5.49
CA GLU A 219 7.19 26.42 -4.88
C GLU A 219 7.45 24.93 -4.57
N PHE A 220 6.42 24.08 -4.64
CA PHE A 220 6.55 22.65 -4.34
C PHE A 220 7.25 21.93 -5.49
N SER A 221 8.30 21.18 -5.17
CA SER A 221 8.82 20.16 -6.10
C SER A 221 7.78 19.05 -6.32
N SER A 222 7.91 18.29 -7.41
CA SER A 222 7.09 17.10 -7.70
C SER A 222 7.03 16.14 -6.51
N GLN A 223 8.18 15.90 -5.86
CA GLN A 223 8.29 15.08 -4.67
C GLN A 223 7.52 15.67 -3.48
N ASN A 224 7.63 16.98 -3.23
CA ASN A 224 6.90 17.61 -2.12
C ASN A 224 5.39 17.57 -2.37
N LEU A 225 4.95 17.77 -3.61
CA LEU A 225 3.54 17.68 -3.98
C LEU A 225 2.99 16.28 -3.72
N ALA A 226 3.67 15.24 -4.23
CA ALA A 226 3.26 13.86 -4.05
C ALA A 226 3.26 13.45 -2.57
N ASN A 227 4.29 13.83 -1.81
CA ASN A 227 4.39 13.51 -0.38
C ASN A 227 3.31 14.22 0.44
N THR A 228 3.03 15.51 0.22
CA THR A 228 1.96 16.21 0.92
C THR A 228 0.61 15.56 0.62
N ALA A 229 0.31 15.28 -0.64
CA ALA A 229 -0.93 14.60 -1.01
C ALA A 229 -1.06 13.23 -0.33
N TRP A 230 0.05 12.47 -0.31
CA TRP A 230 0.11 11.15 0.33
C TRP A 230 -0.17 11.20 1.82
N VAL A 231 0.37 12.20 2.51
CA VAL A 231 0.13 12.38 3.94
C VAL A 231 -1.33 12.63 4.24
N PHE A 232 -1.99 13.56 3.52
CA PHE A 232 -3.39 13.89 3.78
C PHE A 232 -4.31 12.70 3.49
N ALA A 233 -4.06 11.96 2.41
CA ALA A 233 -4.83 10.76 2.07
C ALA A 233 -4.61 9.61 3.05
N THR A 234 -3.37 9.39 3.50
CA THR A 234 -3.05 8.31 4.46
C THR A 234 -3.58 8.63 5.85
N ALA A 235 -3.55 9.90 6.26
CA ALA A 235 -4.10 10.36 7.53
C ALA A 235 -5.64 10.46 7.53
N GLY A 236 -6.31 10.25 6.39
CA GLY A 236 -7.76 10.37 6.27
C GLY A 236 -8.29 11.79 6.52
N ILE A 237 -7.46 12.81 6.25
CA ILE A 237 -7.82 14.21 6.53
C ILE A 237 -8.50 14.80 5.31
N ASP A 238 -9.74 15.23 5.49
CA ASP A 238 -10.51 15.87 4.44
C ASP A 238 -9.96 17.28 4.13
N ALA A 239 -9.50 17.47 2.89
CA ALA A 239 -8.88 18.70 2.42
C ALA A 239 -9.16 18.92 0.92
N PRO A 240 -10.44 19.04 0.51
CA PRO A 240 -10.84 18.96 -0.89
C PRO A 240 -10.22 20.06 -1.75
N GLN A 241 -10.13 21.29 -1.23
CA GLN A 241 -9.48 22.40 -1.92
C GLN A 241 -7.99 22.17 -2.16
N LEU A 242 -7.30 21.56 -1.19
CA LEU A 242 -5.89 21.20 -1.34
C LEU A 242 -5.73 20.13 -2.42
N PHE A 243 -6.55 19.08 -2.41
CA PHE A 243 -6.49 18.02 -3.41
C PHE A 243 -6.77 18.51 -4.83
N VAL A 244 -7.77 19.39 -5.03
CA VAL A 244 -8.04 20.00 -6.34
C VAL A 244 -6.84 20.83 -6.83
N ALA A 245 -6.26 21.65 -5.95
CA ALA A 245 -5.10 22.45 -6.27
C ALA A 245 -3.87 21.57 -6.58
N MET A 246 -3.65 20.49 -5.82
CA MET A 246 -2.57 19.54 -6.06
C MET A 246 -2.76 18.74 -7.34
N ALA A 247 -3.98 18.32 -7.68
CA ALA A 247 -4.30 17.66 -8.94
C ALA A 247 -3.94 18.57 -10.12
N SER A 248 -4.35 19.84 -10.05
CA SER A 248 -4.07 20.84 -11.09
C SER A 248 -2.57 21.09 -11.25
N ALA A 249 -1.84 21.25 -10.14
CA ALA A 249 -0.39 21.43 -10.15
C ALA A 249 0.36 20.19 -10.66
N ALA A 250 -0.11 18.98 -10.32
CA ALA A 250 0.46 17.72 -10.79
C ALA A 250 0.26 17.54 -12.30
N THR A 251 -0.95 17.80 -12.82
CA THR A 251 -1.26 17.74 -14.25
C THR A 251 -0.33 18.65 -15.06
N LEU A 252 -0.12 19.89 -14.62
CA LEU A 252 0.77 20.85 -15.31
C LEU A 252 2.25 20.44 -15.30
N ARG A 253 2.67 19.60 -14.35
CA ARG A 253 4.08 19.25 -14.12
C ARG A 253 4.36 17.76 -14.29
N VAL A 254 3.43 16.99 -14.84
CA VAL A 254 3.52 15.52 -14.90
C VAL A 254 4.83 15.03 -15.55
N ASN A 255 5.34 15.76 -16.55
CA ASN A 255 6.59 15.44 -17.22
C ASN A 255 7.85 15.66 -16.37
N GLN A 256 7.75 16.40 -15.26
CA GLN A 256 8.82 16.61 -14.29
C GLN A 256 8.83 15.53 -13.20
N PHE A 257 7.84 14.63 -13.19
CA PHE A 257 7.71 13.63 -12.15
C PHE A 257 8.61 12.44 -12.45
N ARG A 258 9.24 11.91 -11.40
CA ARG A 258 9.86 10.58 -11.45
C ARG A 258 8.78 9.49 -11.45
N PRO A 259 9.09 8.26 -11.89
CA PRO A 259 8.15 7.14 -11.84
C PRO A 259 7.46 6.95 -10.49
N GLN A 260 8.23 7.07 -9.40
CA GLN A 260 7.70 6.98 -8.05
C GLN A 260 6.70 8.08 -7.72
N GLU A 261 6.94 9.31 -8.20
CA GLU A 261 6.06 10.45 -7.95
C GLU A 261 4.76 10.29 -8.75
N LEU A 262 4.83 9.80 -10.00
CA LEU A 262 3.64 9.46 -10.79
C LEU A 262 2.78 8.39 -10.09
N ALA A 263 3.40 7.29 -9.69
CA ALA A 263 2.71 6.19 -9.01
C ALA A 263 2.11 6.63 -7.67
N ASN A 264 2.86 7.39 -6.87
CA ASN A 264 2.38 7.90 -5.59
C ASN A 264 1.21 8.88 -5.79
N THR A 265 1.29 9.81 -6.73
CA THR A 265 0.20 10.75 -6.99
C THR A 265 -1.07 10.02 -7.44
N ALA A 266 -0.98 9.05 -8.36
CA ALA A 266 -2.14 8.23 -8.73
C ALA A 266 -2.70 7.48 -7.51
N TRP A 267 -1.83 6.80 -6.75
CA TRP A 267 -2.22 6.05 -5.55
C TRP A 267 -2.97 6.92 -4.55
N VAL A 268 -2.53 8.16 -4.36
CA VAL A 268 -3.16 9.11 -3.45
C VAL A 268 -4.58 9.46 -3.86
N PHE A 269 -4.79 9.85 -5.11
CA PHE A 269 -6.14 10.22 -5.57
C PHE A 269 -7.07 9.00 -5.56
N GLY A 270 -6.57 7.82 -5.94
CA GLY A 270 -7.34 6.57 -5.86
C GLY A 270 -7.67 6.18 -4.42
N LYS A 271 -6.72 6.31 -3.48
CA LYS A 271 -6.92 5.98 -2.06
C LYS A 271 -7.88 6.97 -1.38
N ALA A 272 -7.77 8.26 -1.69
CA ALA A 272 -8.63 9.30 -1.14
C ALA A 272 -10.05 9.27 -1.70
N GLY A 273 -10.30 8.53 -2.80
CA GLY A 273 -11.61 8.50 -3.47
C GLY A 273 -11.98 9.85 -4.10
N ILE A 274 -10.98 10.66 -4.47
CA ILE A 274 -11.20 11.99 -5.04
C ILE A 274 -11.22 11.88 -6.55
N GLU A 275 -12.33 12.30 -7.15
CA GLU A 275 -12.48 12.37 -8.60
C GLU A 275 -11.49 13.37 -9.20
N ALA A 276 -10.47 12.86 -9.89
CA ALA A 276 -9.43 13.67 -10.52
C ALA A 276 -9.08 13.16 -11.93
N PRO A 277 -10.06 13.05 -12.85
CA PRO A 277 -9.85 12.39 -14.15
C PRO A 277 -8.72 13.02 -14.97
N GLN A 278 -8.52 14.34 -14.88
CA GLN A 278 -7.46 15.04 -15.61
C GLN A 278 -6.04 14.65 -15.17
N VAL A 279 -5.80 14.48 -13.87
CA VAL A 279 -4.47 14.08 -13.38
C VAL A 279 -4.23 12.60 -13.67
N PHE A 280 -5.26 11.75 -13.59
CA PHE A 280 -5.16 10.35 -13.99
C PHE A 280 -4.83 10.21 -15.48
N ALA A 281 -5.50 10.95 -16.37
CA ALA A 281 -5.19 10.95 -17.80
C ALA A 281 -3.73 11.38 -18.06
N ALA A 282 -3.29 12.49 -17.46
CA ALA A 282 -1.92 12.97 -17.60
C ALA A 282 -0.88 11.95 -17.08
N ILE A 283 -1.17 11.29 -15.95
CA ILE A 283 -0.32 10.23 -15.40
C ILE A 283 -0.31 9.00 -16.31
N ALA A 284 -1.44 8.62 -16.90
CA ALA A 284 -1.53 7.47 -17.80
C ALA A 284 -0.62 7.67 -19.02
N ASP A 285 -0.68 8.83 -19.66
CA ASP A 285 0.16 9.16 -20.82
C ASP A 285 1.66 9.17 -20.45
N ALA A 286 2.00 9.84 -19.35
CA ALA A 286 3.39 9.95 -18.88
C ALA A 286 3.96 8.60 -18.41
N ALA A 287 3.15 7.77 -17.74
CA ALA A 287 3.56 6.46 -17.26
C ALA A 287 3.74 5.48 -18.43
N THR A 288 2.79 5.44 -19.37
CA THR A 288 2.82 4.53 -20.53
C THR A 288 4.09 4.70 -21.36
N SER A 289 4.54 5.94 -21.56
CA SER A 289 5.78 6.24 -22.30
C SER A 289 7.08 5.93 -21.53
N ARG A 290 7.01 5.70 -20.21
CA ARG A 290 8.17 5.60 -19.31
C ARG A 290 8.18 4.35 -18.43
N LEU A 291 7.37 3.34 -18.73
CA LEU A 291 7.27 2.13 -17.90
C LEU A 291 8.60 1.40 -17.65
N ALA A 292 9.57 1.53 -18.57
CA ALA A 292 10.91 0.99 -18.38
C ALA A 292 11.64 1.58 -17.15
N GLU A 293 11.31 2.82 -16.76
CA GLU A 293 11.88 3.48 -15.57
C GLU A 293 11.16 3.09 -14.27
N PHE A 294 9.95 2.52 -14.35
CA PHE A 294 9.15 2.16 -13.17
C PHE A 294 9.80 0.98 -12.47
N ASN A 295 9.81 0.97 -11.12
CA ASN A 295 10.13 -0.25 -10.38
C ASN A 295 8.85 -1.09 -10.13
N PRO A 296 8.96 -2.33 -9.62
CA PRO A 296 7.80 -3.17 -9.29
C PRO A 296 6.69 -2.49 -8.48
N GLN A 297 7.10 -1.75 -7.45
CA GLN A 297 6.16 -1.03 -6.59
C GLN A 297 5.43 0.08 -7.36
N ASN A 298 6.12 0.78 -8.26
CA ASN A 298 5.51 1.81 -9.09
C ASN A 298 4.46 1.19 -10.02
N LEU A 299 4.79 0.08 -10.68
CA LEU A 299 3.85 -0.64 -11.56
C LEU A 299 2.57 -1.05 -10.80
N ALA A 300 2.76 -1.72 -9.66
CA ALA A 300 1.64 -2.22 -8.86
C ALA A 300 0.79 -1.08 -8.26
N ASN A 301 1.42 -0.02 -7.75
CA ASN A 301 0.70 1.12 -7.19
C ASN A 301 -0.06 1.90 -8.27
N THR A 302 0.52 2.06 -9.46
CA THR A 302 -0.18 2.69 -10.59
C THR A 302 -1.38 1.85 -11.01
N ALA A 303 -1.23 0.55 -11.25
CA ALA A 303 -2.37 -0.31 -11.62
C ALA A 303 -3.47 -0.27 -10.55
N TRP A 304 -3.10 -0.44 -9.27
CA TRP A 304 -4.03 -0.39 -8.15
C TRP A 304 -4.75 0.95 -8.05
N ALA A 305 -4.05 2.06 -8.27
CA ALA A 305 -4.63 3.40 -8.20
C ALA A 305 -5.75 3.60 -9.23
N PHE A 306 -5.50 3.22 -10.48
CA PHE A 306 -6.49 3.35 -11.56
C PHE A 306 -7.68 2.42 -11.34
N GLY A 307 -7.43 1.17 -10.94
CA GLY A 307 -8.50 0.22 -10.60
C GLY A 307 -9.34 0.70 -9.41
N LYS A 308 -8.70 1.23 -8.35
CA LYS A 308 -9.40 1.75 -7.18
C LYS A 308 -10.22 3.00 -7.48
N ALA A 309 -9.72 3.86 -8.36
CA ALA A 309 -10.41 5.08 -8.79
C ALA A 309 -11.52 4.82 -9.82
N GLY A 310 -11.64 3.59 -10.36
CA GLY A 310 -12.58 3.27 -11.43
C GLY A 310 -12.28 4.02 -12.74
N ILE A 311 -11.03 4.44 -12.97
CA ILE A 311 -10.63 5.16 -14.18
C ILE A 311 -10.13 4.16 -15.21
N GLU A 312 -10.82 4.10 -16.35
CA GLU A 312 -10.41 3.29 -17.49
C GLU A 312 -9.14 3.85 -18.14
N ALA A 313 -8.10 3.02 -18.20
CA ALA A 313 -6.83 3.35 -18.85
C ALA A 313 -6.29 2.13 -19.62
N PRO A 314 -7.00 1.63 -20.65
CA PRO A 314 -6.67 0.36 -21.29
C PRO A 314 -5.24 0.31 -21.85
N GLN A 315 -4.76 1.39 -22.45
CA GLN A 315 -3.39 1.46 -22.98
C GLN A 315 -2.33 1.32 -21.88
N LEU A 316 -2.54 1.95 -20.72
CA LEU A 316 -1.65 1.84 -19.57
C LEU A 316 -1.64 0.41 -19.03
N PHE A 317 -2.81 -0.21 -18.88
CA PHE A 317 -2.93 -1.60 -18.39
C PHE A 317 -2.30 -2.61 -19.35
N VAL A 318 -2.50 -2.46 -20.67
CA VAL A 318 -1.80 -3.28 -21.68
C VAL A 318 -0.29 -3.14 -21.54
N ALA A 319 0.21 -1.92 -21.36
CA ALA A 319 1.63 -1.68 -21.23
C ALA A 319 2.20 -2.23 -19.90
N ILE A 320 1.46 -2.12 -18.79
CA ILE A 320 1.81 -2.77 -17.51
C ILE A 320 1.80 -4.30 -17.66
N ALA A 321 0.80 -4.87 -18.34
CA ALA A 321 0.66 -6.31 -18.55
C ALA A 321 1.79 -6.89 -19.42
N ALA A 322 2.36 -6.09 -20.32
CA ALA A 322 3.54 -6.47 -21.09
C ALA A 322 4.83 -6.39 -20.24
N ALA A 323 4.95 -5.40 -19.36
CA ALA A 323 6.18 -5.16 -18.59
C ALA A 323 6.30 -6.04 -17.32
N ALA A 324 5.19 -6.25 -16.60
CA ALA A 324 5.19 -6.89 -15.28
C ALA A 324 5.70 -8.35 -15.25
N PRO A 325 5.33 -9.24 -16.19
CA PRO A 325 5.70 -10.66 -16.11
C PRO A 325 7.21 -10.91 -16.02
N SER A 326 8.00 -10.15 -16.80
CA SER A 326 9.47 -10.27 -16.81
C SER A 326 10.15 -9.81 -15.51
N ARG A 327 9.40 -9.17 -14.61
CA ARG A 327 9.92 -8.50 -13.41
C ARG A 327 9.29 -9.01 -12.12
N LEU A 328 8.40 -10.00 -12.16
CA LEU A 328 7.69 -10.50 -10.97
C LEU A 328 8.62 -11.04 -9.88
N GLY A 329 9.84 -11.48 -10.23
CA GLY A 329 10.86 -11.86 -9.25
C GLY A 329 11.27 -10.70 -8.32
N GLU A 330 11.11 -9.44 -8.75
CA GLU A 330 11.38 -8.24 -7.96
C GLU A 330 10.14 -7.74 -7.19
N PHE A 331 8.95 -8.27 -7.47
CA PHE A 331 7.71 -7.86 -6.81
C PHE A 331 7.70 -8.41 -5.39
N ASN A 332 7.37 -7.58 -4.40
CA ASN A 332 7.04 -8.08 -3.07
C ASN A 332 5.59 -8.64 -3.04
N PRO A 333 5.17 -9.36 -1.99
CA PRO A 333 3.81 -9.90 -1.86
C PRO A 333 2.68 -8.90 -2.10
N GLN A 334 2.85 -7.67 -1.60
CA GLN A 334 1.87 -6.62 -1.78
C GLN A 334 1.77 -6.18 -3.23
N ASN A 335 2.89 -6.12 -3.95
CA ASN A 335 2.90 -5.78 -5.37
C ASN A 335 2.18 -6.84 -6.21
N LEU A 336 2.39 -8.13 -5.90
CA LEU A 336 1.68 -9.23 -6.57
C LEU A 336 0.17 -9.12 -6.35
N ALA A 337 -0.26 -9.03 -5.09
CA ALA A 337 -1.68 -8.94 -4.74
C ALA A 337 -2.36 -7.70 -5.34
N ASN A 338 -1.71 -6.53 -5.26
CA ASN A 338 -2.27 -5.29 -5.80
C ASN A 338 -2.37 -5.31 -7.33
N THR A 339 -1.41 -5.95 -8.01
CA THR A 339 -1.44 -6.09 -9.47
C THR A 339 -2.59 -7.01 -9.89
N ALA A 340 -2.69 -8.21 -9.31
CA ALA A 340 -3.80 -9.13 -9.59
C ALA A 340 -5.16 -8.46 -9.31
N TRP A 341 -5.30 -7.82 -8.14
CA TRP A 341 -6.51 -7.11 -7.75
C TRP A 341 -6.88 -6.02 -8.77
N ALA A 342 -5.91 -5.21 -9.22
CA ALA A 342 -6.16 -4.14 -10.18
C ALA A 342 -6.72 -4.67 -11.50
N PHE A 343 -6.12 -5.70 -12.09
CA PHE A 343 -6.60 -6.29 -13.34
C PHE A 343 -7.98 -6.95 -13.16
N ALA A 344 -8.21 -7.66 -12.06
CA ALA A 344 -9.51 -8.26 -11.77
C ALA A 344 -10.61 -7.21 -11.55
N THR A 345 -10.30 -6.08 -10.89
CA THR A 345 -11.25 -4.99 -10.65
C THR A 345 -11.57 -4.20 -11.91
N THR A 346 -10.61 -3.98 -12.80
CA THR A 346 -10.87 -3.27 -14.07
C THR A 346 -11.50 -4.14 -15.14
N GLY A 347 -11.46 -5.47 -14.99
CA GLY A 347 -11.96 -6.41 -16.01
C GLY A 347 -11.09 -6.43 -17.27
N ILE A 348 -9.90 -5.85 -17.25
CA ILE A 348 -8.98 -5.88 -18.38
C ILE A 348 -8.27 -7.23 -18.40
N GLU A 349 -8.45 -7.98 -19.47
CA GLU A 349 -7.82 -9.29 -19.65
C GLU A 349 -6.29 -9.20 -19.64
N ALA A 350 -5.67 -9.98 -18.77
CA ALA A 350 -4.21 -10.09 -18.67
C ALA A 350 -3.78 -11.51 -18.26
N PRO A 351 -4.12 -12.56 -19.03
CA PRO A 351 -3.85 -13.95 -18.68
C PRO A 351 -2.36 -14.21 -18.39
N GLN A 352 -1.45 -13.53 -19.10
CA GLN A 352 0.00 -13.62 -18.86
C GLN A 352 0.43 -13.08 -17.49
N VAL A 353 -0.26 -12.06 -16.97
CA VAL A 353 0.03 -11.51 -15.64
C VAL A 353 -0.43 -12.49 -14.58
N PHE A 354 -1.65 -13.00 -14.69
CA PHE A 354 -2.19 -13.98 -13.75
C PHE A 354 -1.40 -15.30 -13.76
N ALA A 355 -1.05 -15.83 -14.93
CA ALA A 355 -0.22 -17.03 -15.04
C ALA A 355 1.14 -16.85 -14.35
N ALA A 356 1.77 -15.69 -14.55
CA ALA A 356 3.06 -15.39 -13.95
C ALA A 356 2.95 -15.18 -12.41
N ILE A 357 1.87 -14.58 -11.92
CA ILE A 357 1.58 -14.50 -10.47
C ILE A 357 1.29 -15.88 -9.89
N ALA A 358 0.50 -16.71 -10.56
CA ALA A 358 0.18 -18.07 -10.13
C ALA A 358 1.42 -18.97 -10.06
N GLY A 359 2.42 -18.75 -10.92
CA GLY A 359 3.71 -19.43 -10.83
C GLY A 359 4.62 -18.95 -9.70
N ALA A 360 4.54 -17.66 -9.33
CA ALA A 360 5.48 -17.05 -8.37
C ALA A 360 4.96 -16.99 -6.92
N ALA A 361 3.65 -16.81 -6.72
CA ALA A 361 3.04 -16.61 -5.40
C ALA A 361 3.09 -17.85 -4.48
N PRO A 362 2.85 -19.10 -4.94
CA PRO A 362 2.77 -20.26 -4.04
C PRO A 362 4.01 -20.48 -3.18
N SER A 363 5.22 -20.29 -3.74
CA SER A 363 6.48 -20.45 -2.99
C SER A 363 6.78 -19.31 -2.02
N ARG A 364 5.96 -18.26 -2.00
CA ARG A 364 6.21 -17.01 -1.26
C ARG A 364 5.09 -16.64 -0.29
N LEU A 365 4.06 -17.47 -0.13
CA LEU A 365 2.89 -17.16 0.72
C LEU A 365 3.25 -16.91 2.19
N GLY A 366 4.40 -17.40 2.67
CA GLY A 366 4.92 -17.07 4.00
C GLY A 366 5.25 -15.57 4.18
N GLU A 367 5.55 -14.86 3.09
CA GLU A 367 5.80 -13.41 3.09
C GLU A 367 4.51 -12.58 2.98
N PHE A 368 3.40 -13.19 2.54
CA PHE A 368 2.14 -12.49 2.32
C PHE A 368 1.51 -12.16 3.66
N ASN A 369 1.03 -10.93 3.85
CA ASN A 369 0.17 -10.63 5.00
C ASN A 369 -1.29 -11.09 4.74
N PRO A 370 -2.19 -11.06 5.74
CA PRO A 370 -3.60 -11.43 5.58
C PRO A 370 -4.32 -10.78 4.39
N GLN A 371 -4.08 -9.48 4.19
CA GLN A 371 -4.67 -8.73 3.08
C GLN A 371 -4.17 -9.25 1.74
N ASN A 372 -2.89 -9.57 1.62
CA ASN A 372 -2.31 -10.05 0.37
C ASN A 372 -2.89 -11.42 0.00
N LEU A 373 -3.07 -12.32 0.98
CA LEU A 373 -3.71 -13.62 0.75
C LEU A 373 -5.14 -13.45 0.24
N ALA A 374 -5.97 -12.69 0.97
CA ALA A 374 -7.36 -12.47 0.62
C ALA A 374 -7.52 -11.78 -0.75
N ASN A 375 -6.75 -10.72 -1.01
CA ASN A 375 -6.83 -10.00 -2.28
C ASN A 375 -6.34 -10.83 -3.47
N THR A 376 -5.35 -11.70 -3.28
CA THR A 376 -4.87 -12.59 -4.34
C THR A 376 -5.93 -13.63 -4.67
N ALA A 377 -6.48 -14.35 -3.67
CA ALA A 377 -7.56 -15.31 -3.90
C ALA A 377 -8.76 -14.64 -4.57
N TRP A 378 -9.19 -13.49 -4.02
CA TRP A 378 -10.30 -12.71 -4.57
C TRP A 378 -10.06 -12.29 -6.02
N ALA A 379 -8.86 -11.85 -6.37
CA ALA A 379 -8.55 -11.41 -7.72
C ALA A 379 -8.64 -12.54 -8.74
N PHE A 380 -8.12 -13.73 -8.42
CA PHE A 380 -8.22 -14.89 -9.31
C PHE A 380 -9.66 -15.38 -9.48
N ALA A 381 -10.41 -15.47 -8.38
CA ALA A 381 -11.83 -15.83 -8.43
C ALA A 381 -12.65 -14.80 -9.23
N LYS A 382 -12.43 -13.50 -8.98
CA LYS A 382 -13.14 -12.43 -9.67
C LYS A 382 -12.83 -12.37 -11.17
N ALA A 383 -11.61 -12.72 -11.55
CA ALA A 383 -11.18 -12.76 -12.95
C ALA A 383 -11.59 -14.07 -13.67
N GLY A 384 -12.17 -15.05 -12.97
CA GLY A 384 -12.50 -16.35 -13.56
C GLY A 384 -11.28 -17.17 -13.99
N ILE A 385 -10.12 -16.96 -13.35
CA ILE A 385 -8.86 -17.62 -13.76
C ILE A 385 -8.57 -18.79 -12.85
N ASP A 386 -8.57 -19.99 -13.44
CA ASP A 386 -8.21 -21.23 -12.78
C ASP A 386 -6.75 -21.23 -12.30
N ALA A 387 -6.58 -21.33 -10.97
CA ALA A 387 -5.27 -21.42 -10.34
C ALA A 387 -5.25 -22.42 -9.18
N PRO A 388 -5.53 -23.72 -9.44
CA PRO A 388 -5.72 -24.72 -8.38
C PRO A 388 -4.52 -24.85 -7.44
N GLN A 389 -3.29 -24.74 -7.96
CA GLN A 389 -2.07 -24.77 -7.13
C GLN A 389 -1.96 -23.58 -6.19
N LEU A 390 -2.37 -22.39 -6.64
CA LEU A 390 -2.38 -21.18 -5.83
C LEU A 390 -3.43 -21.27 -4.73
N PHE A 391 -4.65 -21.67 -5.07
CA PHE A 391 -5.72 -21.84 -4.09
C PHE A 391 -5.39 -22.94 -3.06
N ALA A 392 -4.82 -24.08 -3.49
CA ALA A 392 -4.36 -25.12 -2.56
C ALA A 392 -3.28 -24.58 -1.59
N ALA A 393 -2.34 -23.78 -2.09
CA ALA A 393 -1.32 -23.16 -1.26
C ALA A 393 -1.91 -22.13 -0.27
N ILE A 394 -2.89 -21.33 -0.70
CA ILE A 394 -3.61 -20.38 0.18
C ILE A 394 -4.43 -21.13 1.23
N ALA A 395 -5.15 -22.19 0.84
CA ALA A 395 -5.95 -23.02 1.75
C ALA A 395 -5.08 -23.69 2.83
N SER A 396 -3.83 -24.03 2.50
CA SER A 396 -2.87 -24.55 3.47
C SER A 396 -2.30 -23.47 4.39
N ALA A 397 -2.02 -22.27 3.88
CA ALA A 397 -1.35 -21.21 4.64
C ALA A 397 -2.30 -20.37 5.52
N ALA A 398 -3.51 -20.09 5.04
CA ALA A 398 -4.44 -19.17 5.68
C ALA A 398 -4.99 -19.62 7.06
N PRO A 399 -5.35 -20.90 7.30
CA PRO A 399 -6.02 -21.32 8.55
C PRO A 399 -5.27 -20.93 9.82
N SER A 400 -3.95 -21.09 9.84
CA SER A 400 -3.10 -20.75 11.00
C SER A 400 -2.99 -19.25 11.29
N ARG A 401 -3.50 -18.40 10.39
CA ARG A 401 -3.32 -16.94 10.40
C ARG A 401 -4.62 -16.16 10.41
N LEU A 402 -5.78 -16.83 10.39
CA LEU A 402 -7.09 -16.16 10.31
C LEU A 402 -7.36 -15.19 11.48
N GLY A 403 -6.70 -15.36 12.63
CA GLY A 403 -6.76 -14.39 13.72
C GLY A 403 -6.22 -13.00 13.34
N GLU A 404 -5.31 -12.91 12.36
CA GLU A 404 -4.77 -11.65 11.85
C GLU A 404 -5.63 -11.03 10.73
N PHE A 405 -6.60 -11.77 10.19
CA PHE A 405 -7.48 -11.28 9.12
C PHE A 405 -8.46 -10.27 9.70
N ASN A 406 -8.74 -9.17 9.00
CA ASN A 406 -9.89 -8.34 9.35
C ASN A 406 -11.17 -8.97 8.76
N PRO A 407 -12.37 -8.51 9.15
CA PRO A 407 -13.64 -9.00 8.62
C PRO A 407 -13.73 -9.06 7.09
N GLN A 408 -13.20 -8.04 6.41
CA GLN A 408 -13.20 -7.97 4.96
C GLN A 408 -12.31 -9.06 4.35
N HIS A 409 -11.14 -9.32 4.93
CA HIS A 409 -10.24 -10.38 4.45
C HIS A 409 -10.86 -11.76 4.64
N LEU A 410 -11.55 -12.01 5.76
CA LEU A 410 -12.28 -13.27 5.99
C LEU A 410 -13.36 -13.47 4.94
N ALA A 411 -14.24 -12.48 4.76
CA ALA A 411 -15.33 -12.53 3.80
C ALA A 411 -14.82 -12.68 2.35
N ASN A 412 -13.79 -11.93 1.95
CA ASN A 412 -13.20 -12.02 0.61
C ASN A 412 -12.54 -13.38 0.37
N THR A 413 -11.93 -13.99 1.38
CA THR A 413 -11.32 -15.31 1.26
C THR A 413 -12.40 -16.37 1.08
N ALA A 414 -13.42 -16.41 1.95
CA ALA A 414 -14.54 -17.33 1.81
C ALA A 414 -15.23 -17.19 0.44
N TRP A 415 -15.55 -15.95 0.05
CA TRP A 415 -16.17 -15.65 -1.24
C TRP A 415 -15.31 -16.11 -2.41
N ALA A 416 -13.98 -15.92 -2.35
CA ALA A 416 -13.08 -16.33 -3.43
C ALA A 416 -13.06 -17.84 -3.64
N PHE A 417 -13.00 -18.63 -2.57
CA PHE A 417 -13.01 -20.09 -2.67
C PHE A 417 -14.36 -20.63 -3.17
N ALA A 418 -15.47 -20.07 -2.66
CA ALA A 418 -16.80 -20.42 -3.12
C ALA A 418 -17.01 -20.06 -4.60
N THR A 419 -16.61 -18.85 -5.02
CA THR A 419 -16.75 -18.38 -6.41
C THR A 419 -15.86 -19.15 -7.38
N ALA A 420 -14.69 -19.62 -6.94
CA ALA A 420 -13.81 -20.45 -7.75
C ALA A 420 -14.23 -21.93 -7.79
N GLY A 421 -15.28 -22.34 -7.07
CA GLY A 421 -15.70 -23.75 -6.99
C GLY A 421 -14.66 -24.66 -6.33
N ILE A 422 -13.80 -24.12 -5.46
CA ILE A 422 -12.70 -24.88 -4.85
C ILE A 422 -13.06 -25.28 -3.43
N GLU A 423 -13.21 -26.59 -3.23
CA GLU A 423 -13.43 -27.17 -1.91
C GLU A 423 -12.24 -26.93 -0.97
N ALA A 424 -12.48 -26.24 0.14
CA ALA A 424 -11.48 -25.98 1.17
C ALA A 424 -12.05 -26.18 2.59
N PRO A 425 -12.47 -27.40 2.97
CA PRO A 425 -13.20 -27.66 4.21
C PRO A 425 -12.44 -27.20 5.47
N GLN A 426 -11.12 -27.38 5.52
CA GLN A 426 -10.30 -26.92 6.65
C GLN A 426 -10.27 -25.40 6.78
N LEU A 427 -10.29 -24.67 5.66
CA LEU A 427 -10.32 -23.22 5.63
C LEU A 427 -11.70 -22.70 6.09
N PHE A 428 -12.78 -23.26 5.56
CA PHE A 428 -14.14 -22.89 5.96
C PHE A 428 -14.42 -23.20 7.43
N ALA A 429 -13.95 -24.35 7.94
CA ALA A 429 -14.02 -24.66 9.37
C ALA A 429 -13.29 -23.60 10.22
N ALA A 430 -12.06 -23.25 9.85
CA ALA A 430 -11.28 -22.26 10.58
C ALA A 430 -11.90 -20.85 10.50
N ILE A 431 -12.54 -20.48 9.38
CA ILE A 431 -13.31 -19.23 9.27
C ILE A 431 -14.54 -19.27 10.18
N ALA A 432 -15.27 -20.39 10.22
CA ALA A 432 -16.43 -20.59 11.09
C ALA A 432 -16.06 -20.60 12.59
N ASP A 433 -14.83 -20.96 12.94
CA ASP A 433 -14.34 -20.87 14.32
C ASP A 433 -14.01 -19.42 14.73
N VAL A 434 -13.45 -18.61 13.82
CA VAL A 434 -12.98 -17.24 14.13
C VAL A 434 -14.08 -16.19 13.98
N ALA A 435 -14.89 -16.27 12.92
CA ALA A 435 -15.86 -15.25 12.54
C ALA A 435 -16.92 -14.94 13.63
N PRO A 436 -17.51 -15.93 14.36
CA PRO A 436 -18.58 -15.66 15.32
C PRO A 436 -18.22 -14.62 16.38
N SER A 437 -16.98 -14.66 16.88
CA SER A 437 -16.49 -13.74 17.91
C SER A 437 -16.28 -12.30 17.44
N ARG A 438 -16.39 -12.06 16.12
CA ARG A 438 -16.01 -10.79 15.47
C ARG A 438 -17.09 -10.24 14.54
N LEU A 439 -18.29 -10.82 14.56
CA LEU A 439 -19.38 -10.41 13.68
C LEU A 439 -19.81 -8.94 13.87
N ASP A 440 -19.51 -8.33 15.03
CA ASP A 440 -19.74 -6.90 15.27
C ASP A 440 -18.82 -5.98 14.43
N GLU A 441 -17.70 -6.51 13.95
CA GLU A 441 -16.74 -5.77 13.11
C GLU A 441 -17.07 -5.88 11.61
N PHE A 442 -17.97 -6.79 11.21
CA PHE A 442 -18.30 -7.01 9.80
C PHE A 442 -19.26 -5.93 9.29
N SER A 443 -18.99 -5.39 8.09
CA SER A 443 -19.99 -4.62 7.37
C SER A 443 -21.12 -5.53 6.84
N SER A 444 -22.30 -4.96 6.53
CA SER A 444 -23.39 -5.70 5.88
C SER A 444 -22.92 -6.46 4.64
N GLN A 445 -22.08 -5.85 3.82
CA GLN A 445 -21.52 -6.49 2.62
C GLN A 445 -20.63 -7.69 2.97
N ASN A 446 -19.83 -7.59 4.03
CA ASN A 446 -19.00 -8.72 4.46
C ASN A 446 -19.86 -9.88 4.97
N LEU A 447 -20.95 -9.59 5.67
CA LEU A 447 -21.89 -10.60 6.15
C LEU A 447 -22.60 -11.29 4.98
N ALA A 448 -23.08 -10.53 3.99
CA ALA A 448 -23.70 -11.06 2.78
C ALA A 448 -22.75 -11.96 1.99
N ASN A 449 -21.52 -11.49 1.74
CA ASN A 449 -20.49 -12.28 1.05
C ASN A 449 -20.17 -13.58 1.81
N THR A 450 -20.09 -13.52 3.14
CA THR A 450 -19.80 -14.69 3.97
C THR A 450 -20.95 -15.68 3.94
N ALA A 451 -22.19 -15.24 4.18
CA ALA A 451 -23.37 -16.11 4.13
C ALA A 451 -23.52 -16.82 2.78
N SER A 452 -23.34 -16.08 1.68
CA SER A 452 -23.39 -16.65 0.32
C SER A 452 -22.22 -17.61 0.05
N ALA A 453 -21.00 -17.31 0.50
CA ALA A 453 -19.88 -18.23 0.32
C ALA A 453 -20.12 -19.58 1.01
N PHE A 454 -20.71 -19.52 2.20
CA PHE A 454 -21.03 -20.69 3.01
C PHE A 454 -22.22 -21.49 2.45
N SER A 455 -23.13 -20.88 1.66
CA SER A 455 -24.18 -21.63 0.95
C SER A 455 -23.71 -22.38 -0.30
N CYS A 456 -22.53 -22.05 -0.82
CA CYS A 456 -21.97 -22.65 -2.04
C CYS A 456 -21.04 -23.84 -1.76
N VAL A 457 -20.87 -24.25 -0.51
CA VAL A 457 -19.97 -25.34 -0.13
C VAL A 457 -20.75 -26.42 0.61
N ASP A 458 -20.49 -27.70 0.30
CA ASP A 458 -21.06 -28.86 1.01
C ASP A 458 -20.43 -28.99 2.41
N TRP A 459 -20.77 -28.05 3.29
CA TRP A 459 -20.31 -27.98 4.67
C TRP A 459 -21.50 -27.83 5.60
N LYS A 460 -21.57 -28.68 6.62
CA LYS A 460 -22.59 -28.57 7.67
C LYS A 460 -22.25 -27.41 8.60
N ILE A 461 -22.81 -26.26 8.29
CA ILE A 461 -22.71 -25.06 9.12
C ILE A 461 -23.68 -25.20 10.28
N ASP A 462 -23.33 -24.62 11.43
CA ASP A 462 -24.29 -24.41 12.50
C ASP A 462 -25.40 -23.45 12.00
N PRO A 463 -26.67 -23.87 11.93
CA PRO A 463 -27.77 -23.01 11.48
C PRO A 463 -27.85 -21.71 12.29
N GLU A 464 -27.44 -21.70 13.56
CA GLU A 464 -27.41 -20.47 14.37
C GLU A 464 -26.34 -19.48 13.88
N PHE A 465 -25.17 -19.97 13.46
CA PHE A 465 -24.14 -19.08 12.90
C PHE A 465 -24.63 -18.44 11.60
N PHE A 466 -25.24 -19.22 10.71
CA PHE A 466 -25.81 -18.69 9.46
C PHE A 466 -26.96 -17.71 9.75
N ALA A 467 -27.86 -18.05 10.69
CA ALA A 467 -28.93 -17.17 11.12
C ALA A 467 -28.40 -15.86 11.72
N GLU A 468 -27.28 -15.88 12.44
CA GLU A 468 -26.64 -14.67 12.98
C GLU A 468 -25.99 -13.81 11.89
N LEU A 469 -25.31 -14.41 10.91
CA LEU A 469 -24.82 -13.69 9.72
C LEU A 469 -25.96 -12.94 9.02
N ALA A 470 -27.05 -13.67 8.76
CA ALA A 470 -28.26 -13.12 8.15
C ALA A 470 -28.91 -12.02 9.00
N ARG A 471 -29.04 -12.23 10.32
CA ARG A 471 -29.64 -11.29 11.28
C ARG A 471 -28.90 -9.95 11.29
N ARG A 472 -27.57 -9.99 11.23
CA ARG A 472 -26.74 -8.78 11.21
C ARG A 472 -26.73 -8.12 9.83
N ALA A 473 -26.71 -8.91 8.76
CA ALA A 473 -26.71 -8.37 7.40
C ALA A 473 -27.97 -7.52 7.13
N VAL A 474 -29.12 -7.95 7.65
CA VAL A 474 -30.38 -7.18 7.53
C VAL A 474 -30.45 -5.96 8.43
N GLY A 475 -29.51 -5.79 9.37
CA GLY A 475 -29.47 -4.63 10.27
C GLY A 475 -29.24 -3.30 9.54
N ASP A 476 -28.57 -3.35 8.38
CA ASP A 476 -28.37 -2.22 7.48
C ASP A 476 -28.34 -2.68 6.02
N LEU A 477 -29.52 -2.93 5.45
CA LEU A 477 -29.70 -3.35 4.06
C LEU A 477 -29.36 -2.23 3.06
N HIS A 478 -29.42 -0.97 3.47
CA HIS A 478 -29.10 0.16 2.60
C HIS A 478 -27.61 0.28 2.31
N ALA A 479 -26.76 -0.35 3.14
CA ALA A 479 -25.33 -0.45 2.92
C ALA A 479 -24.93 -1.56 1.91
N LEU A 480 -25.88 -2.38 1.45
CA LEU A 480 -25.63 -3.43 0.45
C LEU A 480 -25.80 -2.89 -0.96
N ASP A 481 -24.93 -3.32 -1.86
CA ASP A 481 -25.16 -3.19 -3.30
C ASP A 481 -26.11 -4.29 -3.81
N ASP A 482 -26.54 -4.17 -5.07
CA ASP A 482 -27.46 -5.14 -5.69
C ASP A 482 -26.90 -6.57 -5.67
N ARG A 483 -25.57 -6.72 -5.71
CA ARG A 483 -24.91 -8.03 -5.59
C ARG A 483 -25.05 -8.58 -4.18
N GLY A 484 -24.83 -7.77 -3.14
CA GLY A 484 -25.01 -8.17 -1.75
C GLY A 484 -26.45 -8.59 -1.46
N LEU A 485 -27.43 -7.87 -2.00
CA LEU A 485 -28.86 -8.23 -1.89
C LEU A 485 -29.17 -9.55 -2.61
N SER A 486 -28.67 -9.71 -3.85
CA SER A 486 -28.79 -10.94 -4.63
C SER A 486 -28.14 -12.15 -3.93
N GLN A 487 -26.96 -11.95 -3.33
CA GLN A 487 -26.27 -12.98 -2.52
C GLN A 487 -27.07 -13.39 -1.28
N LEU A 488 -27.69 -12.45 -0.58
CA LEU A 488 -28.57 -12.76 0.55
C LEU A 488 -29.85 -13.49 0.11
N HIS A 489 -30.38 -13.20 -1.07
CA HIS A 489 -31.51 -13.94 -1.63
C HIS A 489 -31.16 -15.42 -1.81
N LEU A 490 -30.05 -15.71 -2.48
CA LEU A 490 -29.56 -17.07 -2.73
C LEU A 490 -29.23 -17.81 -1.41
N ALA A 491 -28.52 -17.12 -0.51
CA ALA A 491 -28.24 -17.63 0.83
C ALA A 491 -29.53 -17.97 1.61
N SER A 492 -30.58 -17.15 1.46
CA SER A 492 -31.89 -17.42 2.06
C SER A 492 -32.56 -18.65 1.45
N LEU A 493 -32.53 -18.82 0.13
CA LEU A 493 -33.11 -20.01 -0.51
C LEU A 493 -32.43 -21.30 -0.03
N HIS A 494 -31.09 -21.31 -0.04
CA HIS A 494 -30.30 -22.42 0.49
C HIS A 494 -30.65 -22.74 1.95
N PHE A 495 -30.73 -21.72 2.82
CA PHE A 495 -31.07 -21.92 4.22
C PHE A 495 -32.43 -22.61 4.43
N HIS A 496 -33.46 -22.22 3.67
CA HIS A 496 -34.79 -22.84 3.79
C HIS A 496 -34.81 -24.28 3.27
N LEU A 497 -33.92 -24.64 2.35
CA LEU A 497 -33.78 -26.01 1.84
C LEU A 497 -33.08 -26.91 2.87
N GLU A 498 -31.99 -26.44 3.46
CA GLU A 498 -31.20 -27.20 4.43
C GLU A 498 -31.89 -27.32 5.80
N TRP A 499 -32.59 -26.27 6.25
CA TRP A 499 -33.21 -26.22 7.57
C TRP A 499 -34.70 -25.84 7.51
N PRO A 500 -35.56 -26.68 6.91
CA PRO A 500 -36.98 -26.37 6.71
C PRO A 500 -37.76 -26.19 8.03
N ASP A 501 -37.28 -26.79 9.12
CA ASP A 501 -37.90 -26.69 10.45
C ASP A 501 -37.44 -25.45 11.25
N TYR A 502 -36.45 -24.69 10.77
CA TYR A 502 -35.90 -23.54 11.48
C TYR A 502 -36.87 -22.35 11.43
N ARG A 503 -37.38 -21.94 12.59
CA ARG A 503 -38.40 -20.90 12.70
C ARG A 503 -37.78 -19.51 12.82
N ASN A 504 -38.45 -18.50 12.26
CA ASN A 504 -38.09 -17.09 12.38
C ASN A 504 -36.73 -16.72 11.77
N PHE A 505 -36.38 -17.31 10.63
CA PHE A 505 -35.18 -16.92 9.92
C PHE A 505 -35.23 -15.42 9.52
N PRO A 506 -34.17 -14.62 9.77
CA PRO A 506 -34.24 -13.16 9.62
C PRO A 506 -34.58 -12.67 8.20
N LEU A 507 -34.06 -13.32 7.16
CA LEU A 507 -34.24 -12.88 5.77
C LEU A 507 -35.67 -13.10 5.25
N THR A 508 -36.47 -13.98 5.88
CA THR A 508 -37.84 -14.27 5.44
C THR A 508 -38.71 -13.01 5.38
N LYS A 509 -38.48 -12.03 6.26
CA LYS A 509 -39.23 -10.75 6.26
C LYS A 509 -38.84 -9.80 5.11
N HIS A 510 -37.67 -10.02 4.50
CA HIS A 510 -37.10 -9.17 3.45
C HIS A 510 -37.11 -9.85 2.07
N GLN A 511 -37.67 -11.07 1.96
CA GLN A 511 -37.60 -11.90 0.77
C GLN A 511 -38.06 -11.22 -0.52
N GLN A 512 -39.15 -10.44 -0.48
CA GLN A 512 -39.62 -9.72 -1.68
C GLN A 512 -38.61 -8.68 -2.19
N MET A 513 -37.94 -7.97 -1.28
CA MET A 513 -36.93 -6.97 -1.63
C MET A 513 -35.66 -7.65 -2.18
N LEU A 514 -35.25 -8.75 -1.55
CA LEU A 514 -34.08 -9.53 -1.97
C LEU A 514 -34.30 -10.17 -3.35
N LEU A 515 -35.48 -10.75 -3.58
CA LEU A 515 -35.89 -11.29 -4.87
C LEU A 515 -35.88 -10.22 -5.96
N ALA A 516 -36.44 -9.03 -5.68
CA ALA A 516 -36.46 -7.93 -6.65
C ALA A 516 -35.04 -7.50 -7.05
N ALA A 517 -34.10 -7.43 -6.11
CA ALA A 517 -32.70 -7.13 -6.40
C ALA A 517 -32.01 -8.24 -7.21
N HIS A 518 -32.34 -9.50 -6.96
CA HIS A 518 -31.81 -10.64 -7.72
C HIS A 518 -32.30 -10.66 -9.17
N GLN A 519 -33.59 -10.38 -9.40
CA GLN A 519 -34.23 -10.41 -10.72
C GLN A 519 -33.82 -9.26 -11.66
N CYS A 520 -33.16 -8.21 -11.16
CA CYS A 520 -32.66 -7.10 -11.99
C CYS A 520 -31.40 -7.43 -12.80
N GLN A 521 -30.89 -8.66 -12.75
CA GLN A 521 -29.73 -9.10 -13.53
C GLN A 521 -30.21 -9.66 -14.87
N ASP A 522 -30.01 -8.90 -15.97
CA ASP A 522 -30.41 -9.33 -17.33
C ASP A 522 -29.57 -10.56 -17.76
N PRO A 523 -30.19 -11.73 -18.03
CA PRO A 523 -29.48 -12.86 -18.59
C PRO A 523 -29.09 -12.56 -20.05
N SER A 524 -27.82 -12.81 -20.39
CA SER A 524 -27.32 -12.79 -21.78
C SER A 524 -26.99 -14.21 -22.21
N PRO A 525 -27.94 -14.95 -22.83
CA PRO A 525 -27.72 -16.34 -23.22
C PRO A 525 -26.56 -16.49 -24.21
N SER A 526 -25.70 -17.48 -23.96
CA SER A 526 -24.60 -17.92 -24.78
C SER A 526 -25.07 -18.59 -26.09
N GLN A 527 -24.15 -18.68 -27.04
CA GLN A 527 -24.38 -19.44 -28.28
C GLN A 527 -24.57 -20.94 -28.00
N LEU A 528 -23.90 -21.48 -26.97
CA LEU A 528 -24.03 -22.88 -26.60
C LEU A 528 -25.44 -23.20 -26.09
N GLN A 529 -26.01 -22.36 -25.22
CA GLN A 529 -27.39 -22.51 -24.75
C GLN A 529 -28.39 -22.52 -25.93
N HIS A 530 -28.22 -21.63 -26.90
CA HIS A 530 -29.03 -21.61 -28.13
C HIS A 530 -28.91 -22.91 -28.95
N ASP A 531 -27.69 -23.43 -29.08
CA ASP A 531 -27.42 -24.66 -29.83
C ASP A 531 -28.07 -25.88 -29.15
N VAL A 532 -28.01 -25.95 -27.81
CA VAL A 532 -28.66 -27.03 -27.03
C VAL A 532 -30.17 -26.92 -27.11
N ALA A 533 -30.76 -25.73 -26.96
CA ALA A 533 -32.21 -25.51 -27.13
C ALA A 533 -32.69 -25.99 -28.51
N THR A 534 -31.95 -25.63 -29.57
CA THR A 534 -32.22 -26.09 -30.94
C THR A 534 -32.11 -27.62 -31.08
N ALA A 535 -31.18 -28.25 -30.37
CA ALA A 535 -31.04 -29.70 -30.38
C ALA A 535 -32.22 -30.39 -29.66
N LEU A 536 -32.68 -29.82 -28.55
CA LEU A 536 -33.84 -30.30 -27.80
C LEU A 536 -35.12 -30.26 -28.63
N ASP A 537 -35.31 -29.22 -29.44
CA ASP A 537 -36.40 -29.14 -30.41
C ASP A 537 -36.38 -30.31 -31.42
N ARG A 538 -35.18 -30.65 -31.93
CA ARG A 538 -35.02 -31.72 -32.93
C ARG A 538 -35.29 -33.12 -32.37
N VAL A 539 -35.03 -33.34 -31.08
CA VAL A 539 -35.31 -34.62 -30.41
C VAL A 539 -36.74 -34.71 -29.88
N GLY A 540 -37.57 -33.69 -30.14
CA GLY A 540 -38.99 -33.69 -29.78
C GLY A 540 -39.26 -33.33 -28.32
N TRP A 541 -38.30 -32.73 -27.61
CA TRP A 541 -38.53 -32.19 -26.27
C TRP A 541 -39.18 -30.80 -26.36
N THR A 542 -40.41 -30.75 -26.86
CA THR A 542 -41.17 -29.50 -27.13
C THR A 542 -42.61 -29.58 -26.60
N PRO A 543 -43.23 -28.45 -26.23
CA PRO A 543 -42.61 -27.13 -26.08
C PRO A 543 -41.72 -27.09 -24.83
N HIS A 544 -40.61 -26.37 -24.89
CA HIS A 544 -39.83 -25.95 -23.72
C HIS A 544 -39.71 -24.43 -23.72
N ILE A 545 -39.53 -23.84 -22.55
CA ILE A 545 -39.31 -22.41 -22.35
C ILE A 545 -37.80 -22.19 -22.29
N PHE A 546 -37.28 -21.35 -23.17
CA PHE A 546 -35.90 -20.88 -23.15
C PHE A 546 -35.75 -19.74 -22.14
N GLU A 547 -34.69 -19.74 -21.33
CA GLU A 547 -34.43 -18.78 -20.25
C GLU A 547 -35.63 -18.66 -19.30
N HIS A 548 -36.04 -19.78 -18.71
CA HIS A 548 -37.17 -19.82 -17.79
C HIS A 548 -36.77 -19.34 -16.39
N VAL A 549 -37.18 -18.11 -16.06
CA VAL A 549 -37.04 -17.57 -14.70
C VAL A 549 -38.18 -18.06 -13.81
N THR A 550 -37.82 -18.76 -12.72
CA THR A 550 -38.76 -19.27 -11.71
C THR A 550 -39.36 -18.15 -10.84
N GLU A 551 -40.42 -18.45 -10.09
CA GLU A 551 -40.98 -17.51 -9.09
C GLU A 551 -39.97 -17.12 -7.99
N LEU A 552 -38.96 -17.96 -7.78
CA LEU A 552 -37.86 -17.71 -6.84
C LEU A 552 -36.70 -16.92 -7.48
N GLY A 553 -36.83 -16.51 -8.75
CA GLY A 553 -35.82 -15.73 -9.46
C GLY A 553 -34.64 -16.52 -10.01
N LEU A 554 -34.61 -17.84 -9.84
CA LEU A 554 -33.61 -18.71 -10.48
C LEU A 554 -33.89 -18.78 -11.99
N SER A 555 -32.87 -18.56 -12.82
CA SER A 555 -32.94 -18.83 -14.26
C SER A 555 -32.64 -20.30 -14.53
N LEU A 556 -33.35 -20.89 -15.47
CA LEU A 556 -33.11 -22.23 -16.00
C LEU A 556 -32.97 -22.09 -17.52
N ASP A 557 -31.90 -22.63 -18.09
CA ASP A 557 -31.60 -22.41 -19.52
C ASP A 557 -32.75 -22.89 -20.41
N MET A 558 -33.25 -24.11 -20.14
CA MET A 558 -34.46 -24.62 -20.75
C MET A 558 -35.33 -25.35 -19.72
N ALA A 559 -36.64 -25.07 -19.70
CA ALA A 559 -37.56 -25.72 -18.78
C ALA A 559 -38.88 -26.16 -19.42
N GLN A 560 -39.43 -27.26 -18.91
CA GLN A 560 -40.82 -27.67 -19.10
C GLN A 560 -41.53 -27.62 -17.75
N PRO A 561 -42.15 -26.48 -17.37
CA PRO A 561 -42.76 -26.33 -16.04
C PRO A 561 -43.83 -27.38 -15.73
N ASP A 562 -44.61 -27.78 -16.73
CA ASP A 562 -45.67 -28.78 -16.58
C ASP A 562 -45.15 -30.17 -16.17
N THR A 563 -43.96 -30.54 -16.65
CA THR A 563 -43.32 -31.83 -16.34
C THR A 563 -42.26 -31.72 -15.24
N LYS A 564 -41.96 -30.50 -14.78
CA LYS A 564 -40.88 -30.18 -13.82
C LYS A 564 -39.52 -30.70 -14.28
N LEU A 565 -39.28 -30.68 -15.60
CA LEU A 565 -37.98 -30.98 -16.18
C LEU A 565 -37.28 -29.69 -16.56
N ALA A 566 -35.99 -29.61 -16.28
CA ALA A 566 -35.12 -28.53 -16.69
C ALA A 566 -33.85 -29.13 -17.31
N VAL A 567 -33.25 -28.39 -18.25
CA VAL A 567 -31.95 -28.67 -18.83
C VAL A 567 -31.12 -27.41 -18.61
N GLU A 568 -30.04 -27.57 -17.85
CA GLU A 568 -29.02 -26.54 -17.65
C GLU A 568 -27.80 -26.87 -18.52
N VAL A 569 -27.19 -25.85 -19.09
CA VAL A 569 -26.07 -25.96 -20.02
C VAL A 569 -24.83 -25.35 -19.36
N ASP A 570 -23.98 -26.22 -18.83
CA ASP A 570 -22.68 -25.78 -18.33
C ASP A 570 -21.83 -25.24 -19.49
N GLY A 571 -21.60 -23.93 -19.50
CA GLY A 571 -20.56 -23.31 -20.32
C GLY A 571 -19.16 -23.62 -19.78
N PRO A 572 -18.09 -23.43 -20.57
CA PRO A 572 -16.79 -23.15 -19.95
C PRO A 572 -16.96 -21.94 -18.99
N PRO A 573 -16.23 -21.86 -17.86
CA PRO A 573 -16.52 -21.02 -16.68
C PRO A 573 -16.53 -19.48 -16.88
N ASP A 574 -16.69 -18.99 -18.11
CA ASP A 574 -16.81 -17.58 -18.43
C ASP A 574 -18.26 -17.09 -18.29
N CYS A 575 -18.45 -16.23 -17.28
CA CYS A 575 -19.47 -15.18 -17.26
C CYS A 575 -20.94 -15.60 -17.10
N CYS A 576 -21.32 -16.19 -15.96
CA CYS A 576 -22.49 -15.80 -15.16
C CYS A 576 -22.55 -16.64 -13.87
N GLY A 577 -23.14 -16.07 -12.82
CA GLY A 577 -23.07 -16.53 -11.42
C GLY A 577 -22.97 -18.04 -11.20
N GLY A 578 -21.85 -18.46 -10.63
CA GLY A 578 -21.69 -19.81 -10.09
C GLY A 578 -22.75 -20.10 -9.04
N LEU A 579 -23.67 -21.00 -9.39
CA LEU A 579 -24.39 -21.86 -8.49
C LEU A 579 -24.43 -23.22 -9.18
N ASP A 580 -23.47 -24.07 -8.85
CA ASP A 580 -23.48 -25.47 -9.24
C ASP A 580 -24.77 -26.10 -8.69
N GLY A 581 -25.62 -26.57 -9.61
CA GLY A 581 -26.81 -27.35 -9.28
C GLY A 581 -26.44 -28.80 -9.05
N THR A 582 -26.42 -29.24 -7.79
CA THR A 582 -26.72 -30.62 -7.40
C THR A 582 -27.51 -30.67 -6.11
#